data_AF-A0A914VEZ0-F1
#
_entry.id   AF-A0A914VEZ0-F1
#
_cell.length_a   1.000
_cell.length_b   1.000
_cell.length_c   1.000
_cell.angle_alpha   90.00
_cell.angle_beta   90.00
_cell.angle_gamma   90.00
#
_symmetry.space_group_name_H-M   'P 1'
#
loop_
_entity.id
_entity.type
_entity.pdbx_description
1 polymer ?
#
loop_
_entity_poly.entity_id
_entity_poly.type
_entity_poly.pdbx_seq_one_letter_code
_entity_poly.pdbx_strand_id
1 'polypeptide(L)'
;MIEKLPAEAIASQMERMIGPSGCLRSLRLSSNKEITEAVALVYRTALTPKALPSLQIAYMCAVGEMKAALNTMASFANAPAVTLGVDKAPSFESFPSADLAEWIFVFLVSAATSLANVKNSLIAMMGLSPNLFELFVKRMPLSSPWFVSRYPAAHYALVYVLKLHCEKQEHFLANCEWLTDRSRLPMLRDGTTAHHSAAELDALAALLPLSQLAPDSRYYSL
;
A
#
# COMPACT_ATOMS: atom_id res chain seq x y z
N MET A 1 -20.83 13.88 -10.69
CA MET A 1 -20.86 15.29 -10.20
C MET A 1 -19.53 15.74 -9.55
N ILE A 2 -18.40 15.05 -9.75
CA ILE A 2 -17.08 15.40 -9.16
C ILE A 2 -16.10 15.99 -10.21
N GLU A 3 -16.41 15.88 -11.50
CA GLU A 3 -15.47 16.20 -12.60
C GLU A 3 -15.31 17.68 -12.95
N LYS A 4 -15.97 18.62 -12.24
CA LYS A 4 -15.91 20.07 -12.56
C LYS A 4 -15.48 20.99 -11.40
N LEU A 5 -14.99 20.43 -10.30
CA LEU A 5 -14.52 21.22 -9.15
C LEU A 5 -13.03 21.57 -9.28
N PRO A 6 -12.57 22.72 -8.75
CA PRO A 6 -11.15 23.03 -8.67
C PRO A 6 -10.41 21.98 -7.83
N ALA A 7 -9.15 21.70 -8.16
CA ALA A 7 -8.38 20.59 -7.58
C ALA A 7 -8.30 20.62 -6.04
N GLU A 8 -8.26 21.82 -5.44
CA GLU A 8 -8.25 22.02 -3.99
C GLU A 8 -9.58 21.63 -3.33
N ALA A 9 -10.71 21.94 -3.97
CA ALA A 9 -12.03 21.54 -3.47
C ALA A 9 -12.23 20.02 -3.55
N ILE A 10 -11.68 19.37 -4.58
CA ILE A 10 -11.68 17.90 -4.71
C ILE A 10 -10.84 17.26 -3.61
N ALA A 11 -9.67 17.83 -3.31
CA ALA A 11 -8.79 17.36 -2.24
C ALA A 11 -9.45 17.47 -0.85
N SER A 12 -10.07 18.61 -0.53
CA SER A 12 -10.81 18.80 0.73
C SER A 12 -12.00 17.85 0.85
N GLN A 13 -12.75 17.65 -0.23
CA GLN A 13 -13.86 16.71 -0.23
C GLN A 13 -13.38 15.26 -0.04
N MET A 14 -12.24 14.90 -0.62
CA MET A 14 -11.63 13.58 -0.44
C MET A 14 -11.28 13.32 1.04
N GLU A 15 -10.63 14.29 1.69
CA GLU A 15 -10.32 14.20 3.12
C GLU A 15 -11.59 14.05 3.99
N ARG A 16 -12.67 14.77 3.66
CA ARG A 16 -13.96 14.64 4.36
C ARG A 16 -14.64 13.28 4.14
N MET A 17 -14.30 12.55 3.07
CA MET A 17 -14.88 11.24 2.78
C MET A 17 -14.10 10.10 3.45
N ILE A 18 -12.76 10.11 3.34
CA ILE A 18 -11.90 8.98 3.74
C ILE A 18 -10.84 9.31 4.80
N GLY A 19 -10.71 10.58 5.21
CA GLY A 19 -9.80 10.99 6.29
C GLY A 19 -10.28 10.53 7.68
N PRO A 20 -9.60 10.93 8.77
CA PRO A 20 -9.89 10.44 10.12
C PRO A 20 -11.35 10.63 10.56
N SER A 21 -11.93 11.78 10.25
CA SER A 21 -13.34 12.10 10.52
C SER A 21 -14.26 11.81 9.33
N GLY A 22 -13.82 10.97 8.40
CA GLY A 22 -14.50 10.68 7.15
C GLY A 22 -15.77 9.88 7.32
N CYS A 23 -16.84 10.26 6.60
CA CYS A 23 -18.15 9.61 6.72
C CYS A 23 -18.17 8.15 6.22
N LEU A 24 -17.24 7.76 5.34
CA LEU A 24 -17.22 6.41 4.77
C LEU A 24 -16.60 5.35 5.71
N ARG A 25 -15.90 5.79 6.77
CA ARG A 25 -15.22 4.88 7.71
C ARG A 25 -16.19 4.04 8.54
N SER A 26 -17.33 4.60 8.90
CA SER A 26 -18.40 3.85 9.59
C SER A 26 -19.19 2.98 8.61
N LEU A 27 -19.44 3.49 7.40
CA LEU A 27 -20.23 2.79 6.37
C LEU A 27 -19.55 1.52 5.84
N ARG A 28 -18.22 1.46 5.77
CA ARG A 28 -17.51 0.23 5.35
C ARG A 28 -17.70 -0.93 6.33
N LEU A 29 -18.12 -0.66 7.57
CA LEU A 29 -18.41 -1.68 8.59
C LEU A 29 -19.90 -2.07 8.61
N SER A 30 -20.69 -1.60 7.65
CA SER A 30 -22.10 -1.94 7.57
C SER A 30 -22.31 -3.44 7.29
N SER A 31 -23.41 -3.99 7.78
CA SER A 31 -23.84 -5.37 7.49
C SER A 31 -24.39 -5.52 6.06
N ASN A 32 -24.67 -4.42 5.36
CA ASN A 32 -25.18 -4.44 4.00
C ASN A 32 -24.02 -4.54 3.00
N LYS A 33 -23.97 -5.66 2.28
CA LYS A 33 -22.95 -5.95 1.27
C LYS A 33 -22.89 -4.90 0.16
N GLU A 34 -24.03 -4.38 -0.30
CA GLU A 34 -24.08 -3.36 -1.35
C GLU A 34 -23.42 -2.06 -0.92
N ILE A 35 -23.65 -1.64 0.34
CA ILE A 35 -23.02 -0.45 0.91
C ILE A 35 -21.52 -0.66 1.02
N THR A 36 -21.09 -1.80 1.57
CA THR A 36 -19.67 -2.12 1.72
C THR A 36 -18.95 -2.19 0.37
N GLU A 37 -19.59 -2.76 -0.66
CA GLU A 37 -19.06 -2.78 -2.03
C GLU A 37 -18.99 -1.39 -2.67
N ALA A 38 -20.02 -0.56 -2.48
CA ALA A 38 -20.02 0.82 -2.96
C ALA A 38 -18.91 1.64 -2.29
N VAL A 39 -18.72 1.49 -0.98
CA VAL A 39 -17.61 2.14 -0.25
C VAL A 39 -16.26 1.64 -0.76
N ALA A 40 -16.09 0.32 -0.95
CA ALA A 40 -14.88 -0.25 -1.53
C ALA A 40 -14.58 0.30 -2.94
N LEU A 41 -15.61 0.53 -3.76
CA LEU A 41 -15.47 1.15 -5.07
C LEU A 41 -14.98 2.61 -4.96
N VAL A 42 -15.49 3.37 -3.98
CA VAL A 42 -15.03 4.75 -3.73
C VAL A 42 -13.55 4.77 -3.36
N TYR A 43 -13.11 3.92 -2.42
CA TYR A 43 -11.69 3.81 -2.03
C TYR A 43 -10.80 3.42 -3.23
N ARG A 44 -11.19 2.42 -4.01
CA ARG A 44 -10.44 2.01 -5.23
C ARG A 44 -10.34 3.14 -6.25
N THR A 45 -11.42 3.89 -6.44
CA THR A 45 -11.47 5.02 -7.37
C THR A 45 -10.63 6.20 -6.87
N ALA A 46 -10.65 6.47 -5.56
CA ALA A 46 -9.84 7.50 -4.92
C ALA A 46 -8.34 7.22 -5.05
N LEU A 47 -7.95 5.95 -4.97
CA LEU A 47 -6.57 5.49 -5.17
C LEU A 47 -6.20 5.29 -6.65
N THR A 48 -7.04 5.72 -7.60
CA THR A 48 -6.71 5.70 -9.02
C THR A 48 -6.08 7.05 -9.43
N PRO A 49 -4.98 7.06 -10.21
CA PRO A 49 -4.30 8.28 -10.63
C PRO A 49 -5.08 9.02 -11.73
N LYS A 50 -6.15 9.73 -11.33
CA LYS A 50 -6.92 10.64 -12.20
C LYS A 50 -6.51 12.10 -12.02
N ALA A 51 -6.19 12.49 -10.79
CA ALA A 51 -5.66 13.80 -10.44
C ALA A 51 -4.66 13.65 -9.29
N LEU A 52 -3.44 14.19 -9.47
CA LEU A 52 -2.36 14.01 -8.50
C LEU A 52 -2.71 14.55 -7.09
N PRO A 53 -3.30 15.76 -6.93
CA PRO A 53 -3.61 16.28 -5.58
C PRO A 53 -4.61 15.41 -4.81
N SER A 54 -5.68 14.95 -5.47
CA SER A 54 -6.68 14.09 -4.81
C SER A 54 -6.13 12.71 -4.50
N LEU A 55 -5.29 12.16 -5.39
CA LEU A 55 -4.59 10.90 -5.15
C LEU A 55 -3.64 11.02 -3.95
N GLN A 56 -2.87 12.10 -3.83
CA GLN A 56 -1.95 12.32 -2.71
C GLN A 56 -2.70 12.34 -1.38
N ILE A 57 -3.82 13.06 -1.28
CA ILE A 57 -4.65 13.06 -0.08
C ILE A 57 -5.21 11.68 0.22
N ALA A 58 -5.78 11.00 -0.80
CA ALA A 58 -6.34 9.67 -0.62
C ALA A 58 -5.30 8.65 -0.17
N TYR A 59 -4.12 8.71 -0.77
CA TYR A 59 -2.98 7.88 -0.42
C TYR A 59 -2.51 8.16 1.01
N MET A 60 -2.33 9.41 1.41
CA MET A 60 -1.92 9.75 2.78
C MET A 60 -2.95 9.31 3.82
N CYS A 61 -4.26 9.45 3.53
CA CYS A 61 -5.31 8.95 4.40
C CYS A 61 -5.24 7.41 4.53
N ALA A 62 -5.11 6.70 3.41
CA ALA A 62 -5.03 5.24 3.42
C ALA A 62 -3.78 4.74 4.17
N VAL A 63 -2.60 5.34 3.92
CA VAL A 63 -1.36 4.95 4.58
C VAL A 63 -1.37 5.31 6.07
N GLY A 64 -1.93 6.46 6.45
CA GLY A 64 -2.11 6.84 7.86
C GLY A 64 -2.99 5.85 8.61
N GLU A 65 -4.08 5.40 7.98
CA GLU A 65 -4.98 4.41 8.59
C GLU A 65 -4.38 3.00 8.62
N MET A 66 -3.64 2.58 7.57
CA MET A 66 -2.85 1.35 7.58
C MET A 66 -1.83 1.35 8.73
N LYS A 67 -1.15 2.48 8.98
CA LYS A 67 -0.22 2.65 10.11
C LYS A 67 -0.92 2.43 11.45
N ALA A 68 -2.09 3.05 11.65
CA ALA A 68 -2.87 2.87 12.87
C ALA A 68 -3.32 1.41 13.06
N ALA A 69 -3.71 0.74 11.97
CA ALA A 69 -4.09 -0.66 11.99
C ALA A 69 -2.89 -1.55 12.38
N LEU A 70 -1.74 -1.36 11.74
CA LEU A 70 -0.50 -2.08 12.04
C LEU A 70 -0.05 -1.86 13.49
N ASN A 71 -0.10 -0.64 14.00
CA ASN A 71 0.26 -0.34 15.39
C ASN A 71 -0.71 -0.97 16.38
N THR A 72 -2.00 -1.02 16.06
CA THR A 72 -2.98 -1.73 16.88
C THR A 72 -2.66 -3.22 16.90
N MET A 73 -2.47 -3.85 15.72
CA MET A 73 -2.11 -5.27 15.60
C MET A 73 -0.80 -5.61 16.33
N ALA A 74 0.22 -4.75 16.22
CA ALA A 74 1.50 -4.90 16.90
C ALA A 74 1.34 -4.83 18.42
N SER A 75 0.53 -3.89 18.93
CA SER A 75 0.23 -3.78 20.37
C SER A 75 -0.42 -5.05 20.91
N PHE A 76 -1.41 -5.62 20.21
CA PHE A 76 -2.04 -6.89 20.61
C PHE A 76 -1.09 -8.09 20.51
N ALA A 77 -0.06 -8.01 19.67
CA ALA A 77 0.98 -9.03 19.53
C ALA A 77 2.19 -8.82 20.47
N ASN A 78 2.17 -7.80 21.34
CA ASN A 78 3.33 -7.36 22.15
C ASN A 78 4.60 -7.11 21.30
N ALA A 79 4.41 -6.61 20.08
CA ALA A 79 5.46 -6.29 19.12
C ALA A 79 5.77 -4.77 19.14
N PRO A 80 6.96 -4.35 18.68
CA PRO A 80 7.29 -2.94 18.58
C PRO A 80 6.37 -2.22 17.58
N ALA A 81 6.11 -0.94 17.83
CA ALA A 81 5.32 -0.09 16.94
C ALA A 81 5.98 0.01 15.55
N VAL A 82 5.15 -0.01 14.51
CA VAL A 82 5.56 0.07 13.11
C VAL A 82 5.68 1.54 12.69
N THR A 83 6.85 1.90 12.17
CA THR A 83 7.13 3.23 11.64
C THR A 83 7.14 3.22 10.12
N LEU A 84 6.15 3.87 9.51
CA LEU A 84 6.05 3.97 8.04
C LEU A 84 6.71 5.24 7.46
N GLY A 85 7.38 6.08 8.26
CA GLY A 85 8.07 7.31 7.79
C GLY A 85 7.16 8.29 7.03
N VAL A 86 5.90 8.41 7.47
CA VAL A 86 4.84 9.22 6.82
C VAL A 86 4.36 10.33 7.75
N ASP A 87 5.25 11.26 8.11
CA ASP A 87 4.95 12.29 9.11
C ASP A 87 3.86 13.27 8.66
N LYS A 88 3.61 13.36 7.34
CA LYS A 88 2.54 14.17 6.75
C LYS A 88 1.19 13.47 6.69
N ALA A 89 1.13 12.16 6.96
CA ALA A 89 -0.14 11.44 6.94
C ALA A 89 -0.99 11.83 8.15
N PRO A 90 -2.32 11.97 7.99
CA PRO A 90 -3.20 12.27 9.10
C PRO A 90 -3.15 11.15 10.15
N SER A 91 -3.28 11.54 11.42
CA SER A 91 -3.30 10.60 12.54
C SER A 91 -4.68 9.95 12.65
N PHE A 92 -4.70 8.63 12.83
CA PHE A 92 -5.91 7.85 13.08
C PHE A 92 -5.86 7.24 14.47
N GLU A 93 -7.03 7.17 15.10
CA GLU A 93 -7.18 6.50 16.39
C GLU A 93 -6.89 5.00 16.28
N SER A 94 -6.44 4.41 17.38
CA SER A 94 -6.26 2.96 17.47
C SER A 94 -7.59 2.23 17.43
N PHE A 95 -7.59 0.99 16.94
CA PHE A 95 -8.81 0.20 16.82
C PHE A 95 -9.08 -0.59 18.11
N PRO A 96 -10.37 -0.84 18.43
CA PRO A 96 -10.77 -1.55 19.65
C PRO A 96 -10.33 -3.03 19.69
N SER A 97 -10.05 -3.65 18.54
CA SER A 97 -9.63 -5.05 18.47
C SER A 97 -8.60 -5.28 17.35
N ALA A 98 -7.81 -6.34 17.50
CA ALA A 98 -6.88 -6.81 16.48
C ALA A 98 -7.60 -7.26 15.21
N ASP A 99 -8.73 -7.96 15.33
CA ASP A 99 -9.49 -8.46 14.17
C ASP A 99 -10.03 -7.31 13.30
N LEU A 100 -10.53 -6.24 13.93
CA LEU A 100 -11.00 -5.06 13.20
C LEU A 100 -9.83 -4.33 12.55
N ALA A 101 -8.68 -4.23 13.24
CA ALA A 101 -7.48 -3.64 12.66
C ALA A 101 -6.98 -4.45 11.44
N GLU A 102 -6.96 -5.78 11.53
CA GLU A 102 -6.58 -6.66 10.44
C GLU A 102 -7.52 -6.50 9.25
N TRP A 103 -8.84 -6.51 9.50
CA TRP A 103 -9.84 -6.32 8.45
C TRP A 103 -9.68 -4.98 7.73
N ILE A 104 -9.48 -3.89 8.47
CA ILE A 104 -9.27 -2.54 7.90
C ILE A 104 -7.97 -2.50 7.09
N PHE A 105 -6.90 -3.10 7.60
CA PHE A 105 -5.64 -3.19 6.88
C PHE A 105 -5.82 -3.93 5.54
N VAL A 106 -6.43 -5.12 5.55
CA VAL A 106 -6.72 -5.90 4.34
C VAL A 106 -7.61 -5.14 3.37
N PHE A 107 -8.65 -4.44 3.86
CA PHE A 107 -9.53 -3.61 3.05
C PHE A 107 -8.75 -2.51 2.32
N LEU A 108 -7.87 -1.77 3.03
CA LEU A 108 -7.08 -0.69 2.46
C LEU A 108 -6.02 -1.21 1.48
N VAL A 109 -5.37 -2.33 1.79
CA VAL A 109 -4.40 -2.99 0.89
C VAL A 109 -5.12 -3.46 -0.39
N SER A 110 -6.30 -4.04 -0.25
CA SER A 110 -7.15 -4.44 -1.38
C SER A 110 -7.55 -3.23 -2.24
N ALA A 111 -7.87 -2.10 -1.63
CA ALA A 111 -8.15 -0.87 -2.35
C ALA A 111 -6.91 -0.36 -3.11
N ALA A 112 -5.72 -0.48 -2.52
CA ALA A 112 -4.45 -0.09 -3.15
C ALA A 112 -4.07 -0.95 -4.36
N THR A 113 -4.73 -2.09 -4.60
CA THR A 113 -4.56 -2.89 -5.84
C THR A 113 -4.86 -2.06 -7.10
N SER A 114 -5.81 -1.12 -7.03
CA SER A 114 -6.15 -0.24 -8.17
C SER A 114 -4.97 0.66 -8.54
N LEU A 115 -4.21 1.14 -7.55
CA LEU A 115 -2.99 1.92 -7.75
C LEU A 115 -1.83 1.04 -8.20
N ALA A 116 -1.67 -0.14 -7.58
CA ALA A 116 -0.60 -1.10 -7.89
C ALA A 116 -0.64 -1.57 -9.35
N ASN A 117 -1.85 -1.74 -9.91
CA ASN A 117 -2.07 -2.26 -11.26
C ASN A 117 -1.97 -1.20 -12.37
N VAL A 118 -1.58 0.04 -12.07
CA VAL A 118 -1.41 1.08 -13.09
C VAL A 118 -0.03 0.95 -13.75
N LYS A 119 -0.01 0.58 -15.03
CA LYS A 119 1.24 0.47 -15.80
C LYS A 119 1.85 1.85 -16.04
N ASN A 120 3.17 1.98 -15.93
CA ASN A 120 3.93 3.17 -16.32
C ASN A 120 3.45 4.49 -15.70
N SER A 121 2.79 4.44 -14.54
CA SER A 121 2.29 5.64 -13.88
C SER A 121 3.45 6.40 -13.23
N LEU A 122 4.00 7.38 -13.94
CA LEU A 122 4.96 8.35 -13.38
C LEU A 122 4.41 9.01 -12.11
N ILE A 123 3.09 9.19 -12.03
CA ILE A 123 2.39 9.70 -10.84
C ILE A 123 2.48 8.73 -9.66
N ALA A 124 2.29 7.42 -9.88
CA ALA A 124 2.41 6.42 -8.81
C ALA A 124 3.87 6.18 -8.42
N MET A 125 4.80 6.31 -9.37
CA MET A 125 6.22 6.08 -9.17
C MET A 125 6.96 7.28 -8.56
N MET A 126 6.54 8.52 -8.88
CA MET A 126 7.26 9.73 -8.46
C MET A 126 6.38 10.80 -7.78
N GLY A 127 5.06 10.70 -7.88
CA GLY A 127 4.14 11.69 -7.29
C GLY A 127 3.74 11.40 -5.84
N LEU A 128 4.10 10.22 -5.31
CA LEU A 128 3.77 9.77 -3.95
C LEU A 128 5.03 9.63 -3.11
N SER A 129 4.94 9.97 -1.83
CA SER A 129 6.06 9.85 -0.89
C SER A 129 5.57 9.26 0.44
N PRO A 130 5.99 8.04 0.81
CA PRO A 130 6.79 7.10 0.01
C PRO A 130 6.06 6.70 -1.27
N ASN A 131 6.81 6.26 -2.28
CA ASN A 131 6.20 5.59 -3.41
C ASN A 131 5.67 4.20 -2.99
N LEU A 132 4.82 3.59 -3.82
CA LEU A 132 4.12 2.36 -3.45
C LEU A 132 5.07 1.17 -3.18
N PHE A 133 6.11 1.04 -4.00
CA PHE A 133 7.12 -0.02 -3.83
C PHE A 133 7.91 0.17 -2.54
N GLU A 134 8.39 1.39 -2.27
CA GLU A 134 9.12 1.72 -1.05
C GLU A 134 8.26 1.46 0.19
N LEU A 135 6.98 1.86 0.15
CA LEU A 135 6.04 1.61 1.24
C LEU A 135 5.95 0.11 1.56
N PHE A 136 5.65 -0.72 0.56
CA PHE A 136 5.41 -2.15 0.78
C PHE A 136 6.67 -2.95 1.08
N VAL A 137 7.79 -2.65 0.43
CA VAL A 137 9.02 -3.43 0.58
C VAL A 137 9.84 -2.98 1.79
N LYS A 138 10.02 -1.67 1.97
CA LYS A 138 10.96 -1.14 2.96
C LYS A 138 10.31 -0.76 4.29
N ARG A 139 9.03 -0.42 4.28
CA ARG A 139 8.37 0.21 5.45
C ARG A 139 7.33 -0.69 6.11
N MET A 140 6.67 -1.56 5.37
CA MET A 140 5.74 -2.55 5.94
C MET A 140 6.49 -3.71 6.62
N PRO A 141 5.89 -4.38 7.63
CA PRO A 141 6.55 -5.47 8.38
C PRO A 141 6.55 -6.80 7.62
N LEU A 142 6.96 -6.79 6.35
CA LEU A 142 6.84 -7.89 5.39
C LEU A 142 7.49 -9.20 5.90
N SER A 143 8.66 -9.10 6.52
CA SER A 143 9.42 -10.26 7.05
C SER A 143 9.35 -10.37 8.57
N SER A 144 8.48 -9.59 9.22
CA SER A 144 8.44 -9.56 10.68
C SER A 144 7.73 -10.81 11.23
N PRO A 145 8.36 -11.59 12.14
CA PRO A 145 7.80 -12.85 12.61
C PRO A 145 6.40 -12.71 13.20
N TRP A 146 6.16 -11.66 14.01
CA TRP A 146 4.85 -11.44 14.62
C TRP A 146 3.75 -11.20 13.58
N PHE A 147 4.07 -10.53 12.46
CA PHE A 147 3.10 -10.22 11.43
C PHE A 147 2.78 -11.46 10.60
N VAL A 148 3.81 -12.18 10.17
CA VAL A 148 3.70 -13.42 9.38
C VAL A 148 2.94 -14.49 10.15
N SER A 149 3.25 -14.67 11.43
CA SER A 149 2.71 -15.78 12.24
C SER A 149 1.32 -15.48 12.79
N ARG A 150 1.06 -14.24 13.18
CA ARG A 150 -0.18 -13.87 13.90
C ARG A 150 -1.28 -13.36 12.97
N TYR A 151 -0.91 -12.74 11.85
CA TYR A 151 -1.84 -12.11 10.90
C TYR A 151 -1.57 -12.58 9.46
N PRO A 152 -1.70 -13.89 9.19
CA PRO A 152 -1.34 -14.47 7.89
C PRO A 152 -2.21 -13.95 6.73
N ALA A 153 -3.47 -13.58 6.97
CA ALA A 153 -4.34 -13.04 5.94
C ALA A 153 -3.92 -11.61 5.52
N ALA A 154 -3.59 -10.75 6.49
CA ALA A 154 -2.99 -9.45 6.23
C ALA A 154 -1.63 -9.56 5.53
N HIS A 155 -0.79 -10.50 5.96
CA HIS A 155 0.50 -10.76 5.31
C HIS A 155 0.32 -11.19 3.85
N TYR A 156 -0.58 -12.14 3.58
CA TYR A 156 -0.91 -12.59 2.24
C TYR A 156 -1.38 -11.43 1.34
N ALA A 157 -2.31 -10.60 1.84
CA ALA A 157 -2.82 -9.46 1.07
C ALA A 157 -1.69 -8.49 0.68
N LEU A 158 -0.75 -8.22 1.60
CA LEU A 158 0.40 -7.36 1.34
C LEU A 158 1.33 -7.94 0.27
N VAL A 159 1.72 -9.22 0.41
CA VAL A 159 2.58 -9.91 -0.56
C VAL A 159 1.92 -9.96 -1.94
N TYR A 160 0.62 -10.26 -1.99
CA TYR A 160 -0.13 -10.32 -3.24
C TYR A 160 -0.14 -8.98 -3.98
N VAL A 161 -0.39 -7.87 -3.28
CA VAL A 161 -0.37 -6.53 -3.89
C VAL A 161 1.02 -6.13 -4.35
N LEU A 162 2.05 -6.47 -3.58
CA LEU A 162 3.44 -6.25 -3.98
C LEU A 162 3.77 -7.01 -5.28
N LYS A 163 3.46 -8.31 -5.34
CA LYS A 163 3.64 -9.13 -6.55
C LYS A 163 2.93 -8.52 -7.76
N LEU A 164 1.65 -8.19 -7.61
CA LEU A 164 0.85 -7.55 -8.65
C LEU A 164 1.51 -6.25 -9.15
N HIS A 165 2.05 -5.44 -8.23
CA HIS A 165 2.74 -4.21 -8.58
C HIS A 165 4.02 -4.49 -9.38
N CYS A 166 4.86 -5.40 -8.91
CA CYS A 166 6.12 -5.75 -9.57
C CYS A 166 5.88 -6.34 -10.96
N GLU A 167 4.97 -7.30 -11.10
CA GLU A 167 4.58 -7.87 -12.41
C GLU A 167 4.10 -6.77 -13.37
N LYS A 168 3.33 -5.80 -12.87
CA LYS A 168 2.81 -4.73 -13.70
C LYS A 168 3.90 -3.78 -14.20
N GLN A 169 4.96 -3.60 -13.41
CA GLN A 169 6.15 -2.83 -13.81
C GLN A 169 7.24 -3.70 -14.45
N GLU A 170 6.90 -4.94 -14.87
CA GLU A 170 7.83 -5.88 -15.51
C GLU A 170 9.09 -6.11 -14.64
N HIS A 171 8.89 -6.24 -13.33
CA HIS A 171 9.91 -6.39 -12.27
C HIS A 171 11.00 -5.32 -12.33
N PHE A 172 10.68 -4.16 -12.90
CA PHE A 172 11.60 -3.04 -13.11
C PHE A 172 12.85 -3.42 -13.94
N LEU A 173 12.81 -4.53 -14.69
CA LEU A 173 13.97 -5.09 -15.40
C LEU A 173 14.57 -4.11 -16.42
N ALA A 174 13.73 -3.30 -17.05
CA ALA A 174 14.15 -2.27 -18.00
C ALA A 174 15.09 -1.21 -17.38
N ASN A 175 14.97 -0.98 -16.06
CA ASN A 175 15.77 -0.03 -15.30
C ASN A 175 16.76 -0.73 -14.36
N CYS A 176 16.82 -2.06 -14.37
CA CYS A 176 17.72 -2.81 -13.51
C CYS A 176 19.17 -2.49 -13.86
N GLU A 177 19.91 -1.99 -12.86
CA GLU A 177 21.32 -1.59 -13.02
C GLU A 177 22.20 -2.74 -13.54
N TRP A 178 21.88 -3.98 -13.19
CA TRP A 178 22.67 -5.15 -13.60
C TRP A 178 22.44 -5.56 -15.07
N LEU A 179 21.25 -5.28 -15.62
CA LEU A 179 20.85 -5.68 -16.97
C LEU A 179 21.04 -4.55 -18.00
N THR A 180 21.11 -3.31 -17.55
CA THR A 180 21.33 -2.16 -18.42
C THR A 180 22.81 -2.05 -18.77
N ASP A 181 23.11 -2.18 -20.07
CA ASP A 181 24.47 -2.02 -20.59
C ASP A 181 25.03 -0.64 -20.22
N ARG A 182 26.27 -0.61 -19.71
CA ARG A 182 26.97 0.60 -19.20
C ARG A 182 27.19 1.66 -20.29
N SER A 183 26.86 1.36 -21.54
CA SER A 183 26.97 2.22 -22.71
C SER A 183 25.79 3.18 -22.91
N ARG A 184 24.68 3.01 -22.17
CA ARG A 184 23.53 3.94 -22.23
C ARG A 184 23.76 5.20 -21.39
N LEU A 185 23.22 6.33 -21.88
CA LEU A 185 23.40 7.69 -21.37
C LEU A 185 23.33 7.77 -19.83
N PRO A 186 24.23 8.52 -19.15
CA PRO A 186 24.27 8.65 -17.69
C PRO A 186 22.93 9.03 -17.04
N MET A 187 22.06 9.75 -17.77
CA MET A 187 20.72 10.16 -17.34
C MET A 187 19.74 9.00 -17.11
N LEU A 188 20.03 7.79 -17.59
CA LEU A 188 19.24 6.57 -17.36
C LEU A 188 19.77 5.73 -16.18
N ARG A 189 20.96 6.03 -15.65
CA ARG A 189 21.57 5.26 -14.54
C ARG A 189 20.96 5.62 -13.19
N ASP A 190 20.57 6.87 -13.00
CA ASP A 190 20.00 7.39 -11.75
C ASP A 190 18.45 7.41 -11.79
N GLY A 191 17.84 6.42 -12.45
CA GLY A 191 16.39 6.27 -12.43
C GLY A 191 15.90 5.96 -11.02
N THR A 192 14.83 6.62 -10.56
CA THR A 192 14.23 6.42 -9.22
C THR A 192 13.87 4.97 -8.89
N THR A 193 13.79 4.10 -9.90
CA THR A 193 13.44 2.68 -9.80
C THR A 193 14.61 1.72 -10.05
N ALA A 194 15.84 2.21 -10.27
CA ALA A 194 16.98 1.38 -10.67
C ALA A 194 17.36 0.28 -9.66
N HIS A 195 17.08 0.51 -8.37
CA HIS A 195 17.33 -0.45 -7.29
C HIS A 195 16.09 -1.27 -6.88
N HIS A 196 14.94 -1.11 -7.57
CA HIS A 196 13.72 -1.84 -7.20
C HIS A 196 13.82 -3.32 -7.49
N SER A 197 14.42 -3.74 -8.61
CA SER A 197 14.58 -5.18 -8.90
C SER A 197 15.47 -5.88 -7.87
N ALA A 198 16.54 -5.22 -7.40
CA ALA A 198 17.39 -5.76 -6.35
C ALA A 198 16.64 -5.87 -5.01
N ALA A 199 15.91 -4.81 -4.62
CA ALA A 199 15.12 -4.82 -3.39
C ALA A 199 13.97 -5.84 -3.41
N GLU A 200 13.40 -6.13 -4.58
CA GLU A 200 12.43 -7.21 -4.75
C GLU A 200 13.07 -8.57 -4.47
N LEU A 201 14.25 -8.85 -5.03
CA LEU A 201 15.00 -10.07 -4.77
C LEU A 201 15.41 -10.21 -3.29
N ASP A 202 15.84 -9.12 -2.66
CA ASP A 202 16.17 -9.10 -1.22
C ASP A 202 14.95 -9.41 -0.36
N ALA A 203 13.77 -8.85 -0.73
CA ALA A 203 12.52 -9.14 -0.05
C ALA A 203 12.13 -10.62 -0.17
N LEU A 204 12.25 -11.20 -1.37
CA LEU A 204 12.02 -12.63 -1.59
C LEU A 204 13.01 -13.49 -0.80
N ALA A 205 14.30 -13.13 -0.81
CA ALA A 205 15.34 -13.82 -0.05
C ALA A 205 15.09 -13.75 1.47
N ALA A 206 14.46 -12.69 1.97
CA ALA A 206 14.06 -12.57 3.37
C ALA A 206 12.78 -13.38 3.69
N LEU A 207 11.87 -13.55 2.72
CA LEU A 207 10.60 -14.26 2.90
C LEU A 207 10.74 -15.79 2.76
N LEU A 208 11.48 -16.27 1.77
CA LEU A 208 11.60 -17.71 1.46
C LEU A 208 12.11 -18.58 2.63
N PRO A 209 13.05 -18.12 3.49
CA PRO A 209 13.53 -18.91 4.64
C PRO A 209 12.54 -18.98 5.81
N LEU A 210 11.49 -18.16 5.83
CA LEU A 210 10.55 -18.11 6.94
C LEU A 210 9.67 -19.37 6.94
N SER A 211 9.99 -20.30 7.84
CA SER A 211 9.28 -21.57 8.05
C SER A 211 7.80 -21.41 8.41
N GLN A 212 7.39 -20.21 8.82
CA GLN A 212 6.03 -19.88 9.25
C GLN A 212 5.15 -19.24 8.16
N LEU A 213 5.64 -19.09 6.92
CA LEU A 213 4.76 -18.65 5.83
C LEU A 213 3.61 -19.63 5.65
N ALA A 214 2.38 -19.09 5.64
CA ALA A 214 1.20 -19.82 5.22
C ALA A 214 1.42 -20.45 3.82
N PRO A 215 0.88 -21.65 3.55
CA PRO A 215 1.06 -22.34 2.26
C PRO A 215 0.71 -21.45 1.06
N ASP A 216 -0.37 -20.68 1.19
CA ASP A 216 -0.85 -19.77 0.15
C ASP A 216 0.16 -18.64 -0.10
N SER A 217 0.71 -18.02 0.96
CA SER A 217 1.76 -16.99 0.82
C SER A 217 3.05 -17.54 0.20
N ARG A 218 3.38 -18.82 0.44
CA ARG A 218 4.56 -19.47 -0.20
C ARG A 218 4.37 -19.64 -1.70
N TYR A 219 3.16 -19.94 -2.16
CA TYR A 219 2.87 -20.12 -3.58
C TYR A 219 3.08 -18.82 -4.40
N TYR A 220 2.85 -17.65 -3.79
CA TYR A 220 2.99 -16.36 -4.48
C TYR A 220 4.34 -15.66 -4.25
N SER A 221 5.22 -16.21 -3.41
CA SER A 221 6.60 -15.74 -3.22
C SER A 221 7.62 -16.49 -4.10
N LEU A 222 7.15 -17.39 -4.95
CA LEU A 222 7.87 -18.04 -6.05
C LEU A 222 7.39 -17.47 -7.39
#